data_AF-A0A3M7MIZ9-F1
#
_entry.id   AF-A0A3M7MIZ9-F1
#
_cell.length_a   1.000
_cell.length_b   1.000
_cell.length_c   1.000
_cell.angle_alpha   90.00
_cell.angle_beta   90.00
_cell.angle_gamma   90.00
#
_symmetry.space_group_name_H-M   'P 1'
#
loop_
_entity.id
_entity.type
_entity.pdbx_description
1 polymer ?
#
loop_
_entity_poly.entity_id
_entity_poly.type
_entity_poly.pdbx_seq_one_letter_code
_entity_poly.pdbx_strand_id
1 'polypeptide(L)'
;MKQEFYVRFKGPVETPFEGGLWKIHVELPDQYPYKSPSIGFVNRIFHPNIDELSGSVCLDVINQTWSPMYDMINIFEVFLPQLLRYPNPTDPLNGEAAALLMREPKSYDAKVKEYVQKYANKDTSEDLDEDDGDDDEMSSVGSYESGDEDEAAGNMEDI
;
A
#
# COMPACT_ATOMS: atom_id res chain seq x y z
N MET A 1 -20.59 -2.93 -5.57
CA MET A 1 -19.67 -1.92 -5.02
C MET A 1 -18.67 -2.68 -4.19
N LYS A 2 -17.38 -2.54 -4.48
CA LYS A 2 -16.34 -3.13 -3.62
C LYS A 2 -16.39 -2.42 -2.27
N GLN A 3 -16.40 -3.18 -1.19
CA GLN A 3 -16.31 -2.62 0.16
C GLN A 3 -14.83 -2.61 0.53
N GLU A 4 -14.24 -1.42 0.62
CA GLU A 4 -12.83 -1.26 0.97
C GLU A 4 -12.64 -0.15 2.00
N PHE A 5 -11.57 -0.24 2.77
CA PHE A 5 -11.19 0.75 3.76
C PHE A 5 -9.69 0.64 4.10
N TYR A 6 -9.18 1.67 4.77
CA TYR A 6 -7.79 1.72 5.21
C TYR A 6 -7.67 1.72 6.74
N VAL A 7 -6.64 1.06 7.26
CA VAL A 7 -6.35 1.00 8.70
C VAL A 7 -4.88 1.31 8.94
N ARG A 8 -4.60 2.20 9.91
CA ARG A 8 -3.22 2.43 10.38
C ARG A 8 -2.78 1.27 11.27
N PHE A 9 -1.70 0.59 10.89
CA PHE A 9 -1.14 -0.56 11.58
C PHE A 9 0.26 -0.26 12.09
N LYS A 10 0.50 -0.55 13.37
CA LYS A 10 1.82 -0.38 14.01
C LYS A 10 2.58 -1.69 14.00
N GLY A 11 3.86 -1.61 13.69
CA GLY A 11 4.77 -2.75 13.77
C GLY A 11 4.78 -3.40 15.16
N PRO A 12 4.72 -4.74 15.27
CA PRO A 12 4.75 -5.42 16.55
C PRO A 12 6.06 -5.17 17.31
N VAL A 13 5.95 -5.02 18.62
CA VAL A 13 7.12 -4.95 19.52
C VAL A 13 7.93 -6.24 19.49
N GLU A 14 9.22 -6.15 19.80
CA GLU A 14 10.16 -7.28 19.79
C GLU A 14 10.33 -7.94 18.41
N THR A 15 10.06 -7.20 17.33
CA THR A 15 10.30 -7.62 15.94
C THR A 15 11.13 -6.56 15.22
N PRO A 16 11.81 -6.88 14.10
CA PRO A 16 12.50 -5.86 13.33
C PRO A 16 11.56 -4.81 12.71
N PHE A 17 10.24 -5.05 12.73
CA PHE A 17 9.20 -4.13 12.28
C PHE A 17 8.81 -3.08 13.33
N GLU A 18 9.29 -3.21 14.57
CA GLU A 18 8.97 -2.30 15.67
C GLU A 18 9.24 -0.84 15.31
N GLY A 19 8.30 0.04 15.67
CA GLY A 19 8.37 1.47 15.37
C GLY A 19 7.88 1.86 13.97
N GLY A 20 7.65 0.88 13.08
CA GLY A 20 7.04 1.11 11.77
C GLY A 20 5.55 1.42 11.85
N LEU A 21 5.07 2.21 10.90
CA LEU A 21 3.67 2.58 10.72
C LEU A 21 3.28 2.35 9.25
N TRP A 22 2.22 1.57 9.05
CA TRP A 22 1.72 1.23 7.72
C TRP A 22 0.25 1.61 7.55
N LYS A 23 -0.12 2.08 6.35
CA LYS A 23 -1.52 2.17 5.90
C LYS A 23 -1.86 0.82 5.26
N ILE A 24 -2.80 0.10 5.85
CA ILE A 24 -3.26 -1.22 5.37
C ILE A 24 -4.55 -1.02 4.59
N HIS A 25 -4.55 -1.41 3.32
CA HIS A 25 -5.74 -1.50 2.49
C HIS A 25 -6.42 -2.85 2.72
N VAL A 26 -7.73 -2.82 2.97
CA VAL A 26 -8.56 -4.02 3.11
C VAL A 26 -9.68 -3.96 2.09
N GLU A 27 -9.79 -4.99 1.26
CA GLU A 27 -10.91 -5.16 0.32
C GLU A 27 -11.74 -6.38 0.73
N LEU A 28 -13.04 -6.18 0.94
CA LEU A 28 -14.00 -7.24 1.23
C LEU A 28 -14.62 -7.74 -0.08
N PRO A 29 -14.55 -9.05 -0.38
CA PRO A 29 -15.21 -9.61 -1.55
C PRO A 29 -16.73 -9.68 -1.35
N ASP A 30 -17.50 -9.76 -2.45
CA ASP A 30 -18.97 -9.91 -2.41
C ASP A 30 -19.46 -11.12 -1.58
N GLN A 31 -18.60 -12.12 -1.40
CA GLN A 31 -18.89 -13.35 -0.69
C GLN A 31 -18.38 -13.34 0.76
N TYR A 32 -17.94 -12.19 1.28
CA TYR A 32 -17.58 -12.04 2.68
C TYR A 32 -18.78 -12.37 3.61
N PRO A 33 -18.58 -13.09 4.73
CA PRO A 33 -17.32 -13.58 5.30
C PRO A 33 -16.92 -15.01 4.85
N TYR A 34 -17.63 -15.62 3.90
CA TYR A 34 -17.28 -16.95 3.39
C TYR A 34 -15.98 -16.98 2.60
N LYS A 35 -15.67 -15.87 1.90
CA LYS A 35 -14.33 -15.57 1.39
C LYS A 35 -13.62 -14.59 2.32
N SER A 36 -12.33 -14.79 2.48
CA SER A 36 -11.45 -13.90 3.24
C SER A 36 -11.34 -12.52 2.60
N PRO A 37 -11.04 -11.48 3.39
CA PRO A 37 -10.66 -10.19 2.84
C PRO A 37 -9.29 -10.26 2.17
N SER A 38 -9.07 -9.42 1.17
CA SER A 38 -7.74 -9.13 0.64
C SER A 38 -7.08 -8.07 1.52
N ILE A 39 -5.79 -8.24 1.82
CA ILE A 39 -5.02 -7.34 2.68
C ILE A 39 -3.78 -6.87 1.91
N GLY A 40 -3.54 -5.56 1.87
CA GLY A 40 -2.39 -4.96 1.22
C GLY A 40 -1.72 -3.88 2.08
N PHE A 41 -0.39 -3.84 2.08
CA PHE A 41 0.40 -2.77 2.67
C PHE A 41 0.59 -1.66 1.62
N VAL A 42 0.02 -0.48 1.85
CA VAL A 42 0.10 0.65 0.90
C VAL A 42 1.54 1.15 0.78
N ASN A 43 2.20 1.38 1.92
CA ASN A 43 3.62 1.67 1.97
C ASN A 43 4.46 0.41 2.09
N ARG A 44 5.68 0.46 1.55
CA ARG A 44 6.52 -0.73 1.33
C ARG A 44 6.88 -1.44 2.63
N ILE A 45 6.94 -2.77 2.55
CA ILE A 45 7.38 -3.67 3.61
C ILE A 45 8.23 -4.79 3.02
N PHE A 46 9.27 -5.22 3.74
CA PHE A 46 10.14 -6.32 3.31
C PHE A 46 9.82 -7.58 4.11
N HIS A 47 8.99 -8.46 3.55
CA HIS A 47 8.49 -9.64 4.25
C HIS A 47 8.29 -10.85 3.29
N PRO A 48 8.64 -12.09 3.69
CA PRO A 48 8.54 -13.27 2.82
C PRO A 48 7.16 -13.52 2.18
N ASN A 49 6.08 -13.29 2.92
CA ASN A 49 4.71 -13.54 2.45
C ASN A 49 3.95 -12.28 1.99
N ILE A 50 4.68 -11.19 1.71
CA ILE A 50 4.10 -9.95 1.19
C ILE A 50 4.83 -9.62 -0.11
N ASP A 51 4.07 -9.40 -1.18
CA ASP A 51 4.64 -8.96 -2.45
C ASP A 51 5.20 -7.53 -2.30
N GLU A 52 6.46 -7.33 -2.68
CA GLU A 52 7.16 -6.06 -2.41
C GLU A 52 6.68 -4.91 -3.31
N LEU A 53 6.15 -5.21 -4.49
CA LEU A 53 5.69 -4.19 -5.44
C LEU A 53 4.27 -3.74 -5.16
N SER A 54 3.36 -4.68 -4.93
CA SER A 54 1.94 -4.39 -4.68
C SER A 54 1.59 -4.25 -3.20
N GLY A 55 2.45 -4.74 -2.29
CA GLY A 55 2.14 -4.83 -0.86
C GLY A 55 1.14 -5.91 -0.48
N SER A 56 0.70 -6.73 -1.44
CA SER A 56 -0.35 -7.75 -1.21
C SER A 56 0.16 -8.86 -0.28
N VAL A 57 -0.61 -9.16 0.76
CA VAL A 57 -0.38 -10.32 1.63
C VAL A 57 -0.83 -11.59 0.90
N CYS A 58 -0.04 -12.66 1.00
CA CYS A 58 -0.37 -13.95 0.38
C CYS A 58 -1.74 -14.46 0.82
N LEU A 59 -2.65 -14.64 -0.15
CA LEU A 59 -4.03 -15.06 0.09
C LEU A 59 -4.10 -16.46 0.75
N ASP A 60 -3.19 -17.36 0.39
CA ASP A 60 -3.15 -18.71 0.99
C ASP A 60 -2.80 -18.65 2.49
N VAL A 61 -1.96 -17.70 2.90
CA VAL A 61 -1.62 -17.49 4.31
C VAL A 61 -2.80 -16.90 5.08
N ILE A 62 -3.54 -15.97 4.47
CA ILE A 62 -4.79 -15.44 5.05
C ILE A 62 -5.80 -16.58 5.23
N ASN A 63 -6.00 -17.41 4.19
CA ASN A 63 -6.97 -18.50 4.18
C ASN A 63 -6.66 -19.63 5.17
N GLN A 64 -5.40 -19.79 5.61
CA GLN A 64 -5.05 -20.75 6.66
C GLN A 64 -5.62 -20.34 8.04
N THR A 65 -5.81 -19.04 8.27
CA THR A 65 -6.29 -18.49 9.55
C THR A 65 -7.77 -18.08 9.47
N TRP A 66 -8.23 -17.65 8.29
CA TRP A 66 -9.56 -17.13 8.10
C TRP A 66 -10.65 -18.19 8.24
N SER A 67 -11.75 -17.80 8.88
CA SER A 67 -13.02 -18.53 8.84
C SER A 67 -14.15 -17.51 8.89
N PRO A 68 -15.40 -17.88 8.50
CA PRO A 68 -16.53 -16.96 8.57
C PRO A 68 -16.85 -16.44 9.98
N MET A 69 -16.32 -17.08 11.02
CA MET A 69 -16.46 -16.67 12.43
C MET A 69 -15.26 -15.86 12.94
N TYR A 70 -14.24 -15.64 12.11
CA TYR A 70 -13.05 -14.89 12.49
C TYR A 70 -13.37 -13.40 12.54
N ASP A 71 -13.16 -12.78 13.69
CA ASP A 71 -13.41 -11.34 13.86
C ASP A 71 -12.41 -10.54 13.01
N MET A 72 -12.91 -9.52 12.31
CA MET A 72 -12.11 -8.61 11.51
C MET A 72 -11.05 -7.90 12.34
N ILE A 73 -11.35 -7.56 13.60
CA ILE A 73 -10.37 -6.92 14.51
C ILE A 73 -9.14 -7.82 14.71
N ASN A 74 -9.33 -9.15 14.74
CA ASN A 74 -8.23 -10.09 14.92
C ASN A 74 -7.26 -10.13 13.73
N ILE A 75 -7.63 -9.59 12.57
CA ILE A 75 -6.68 -9.41 11.46
C ILE A 75 -5.49 -8.54 11.92
N PHE A 76 -5.80 -7.44 12.62
CA PHE A 76 -4.81 -6.45 13.04
C PHE A 76 -4.21 -6.77 14.42
N GLU A 77 -5.01 -7.34 15.33
CA GLU A 77 -4.56 -7.64 16.69
C GLU A 77 -3.81 -8.98 16.79
N VAL A 78 -4.07 -9.92 15.88
CA VAL A 78 -3.53 -11.29 15.96
C VAL A 78 -2.82 -11.70 14.68
N PHE A 79 -3.51 -11.74 13.55
CA PHE A 79 -2.97 -12.32 12.32
C PHE A 79 -1.73 -11.59 11.80
N LEU A 80 -1.80 -10.28 11.55
CA LEU A 80 -0.67 -9.50 11.06
C LEU A 80 0.52 -9.51 12.04
N PRO A 81 0.34 -9.30 13.36
CA PRO A 81 1.44 -9.42 14.30
C PRO A 81 2.11 -10.78 14.33
N GLN A 82 1.33 -11.87 14.26
CA GLN A 82 1.88 -13.22 14.22
C GLN A 82 2.61 -13.49 12.91
N LEU A 83 2.06 -13.04 11.78
CA LEU A 83 2.69 -13.20 10.46
C LEU A 83 4.05 -12.51 10.41
N LEU A 84 4.13 -11.26 10.89
CA LEU A 84 5.39 -10.49 10.91
C LEU A 84 6.44 -11.09 11.86
N ARG A 85 6.02 -11.77 12.93
CA ARG A 85 6.94 -12.43 13.86
C ARG A 85 7.41 -13.79 13.34
N TYR A 86 6.52 -14.51 12.65
CA TYR A 86 6.75 -15.86 12.17
C TYR A 86 6.28 -16.00 10.72
N PRO A 87 7.11 -15.60 9.74
CA PRO A 87 6.78 -15.74 8.33
C PRO A 87 6.51 -17.20 7.97
N ASN A 88 5.52 -17.44 7.11
CA ASN A 88 5.24 -18.78 6.61
C ASN A 88 6.35 -19.18 5.60
N PRO A 89 7.08 -20.27 5.84
CA PRO A 89 8.17 -20.71 4.95
C PRO A 89 7.68 -21.33 3.63
N THR A 90 6.37 -21.59 3.51
CA THR A 90 5.76 -22.22 2.34
C THR A 90 5.49 -21.17 1.27
N ASP A 91 6.12 -21.34 0.10
CA ASP A 91 5.95 -20.53 -1.11
C ASP A 91 5.93 -19.00 -0.88
N PRO A 92 7.11 -18.39 -0.65
CA PRO A 92 7.20 -16.96 -0.37
C PRO A 92 6.89 -16.11 -1.61
N LEU A 93 6.11 -15.03 -1.43
CA LEU A 93 5.92 -14.01 -2.46
C LEU A 93 7.20 -13.19 -2.68
N ASN A 94 7.94 -12.92 -1.61
CA ASN A 94 9.25 -12.28 -1.67
C ASN A 94 10.35 -13.32 -1.41
N GLY A 95 10.85 -13.92 -2.50
CA GLY A 95 11.92 -14.92 -2.44
C GLY A 95 13.25 -14.36 -1.90
N GLU A 96 13.53 -13.07 -2.09
CA GLU A 96 14.73 -12.43 -1.54
C GLU A 96 14.64 -12.34 -0.01
N ALA A 97 13.51 -11.86 0.50
CA ALA A 97 13.26 -11.79 1.94
C ALA A 97 13.33 -13.17 2.60
N ALA A 98 12.73 -14.19 1.97
CA ALA A 98 12.80 -15.56 2.46
C ALA A 98 14.23 -16.12 2.47
N ALA A 99 14.97 -15.96 1.38
CA ALA A 99 16.35 -16.45 1.29
C ALA A 99 17.27 -15.75 2.30
N LEU A 100 17.11 -14.44 2.49
CA LEU A 100 17.89 -13.66 3.44
C LEU A 100 17.57 -14.07 4.88
N LEU A 101 16.29 -14.23 5.22
CA LEU A 101 15.86 -14.71 6.53
C LEU A 101 16.42 -16.10 6.84
N MET A 102 16.44 -17.02 5.87
CA MET A 102 16.96 -18.37 6.07
C MET A 102 18.49 -18.44 6.21
N ARG A 103 19.23 -17.63 5.42
CA ARG A 103 20.70 -17.70 5.38
C ARG A 103 21.35 -16.83 6.46
N GLU A 104 20.82 -15.62 6.64
CA GLU A 104 21.42 -14.58 7.45
C GLU A 104 20.35 -13.77 8.22
N PRO A 105 19.74 -14.33 9.28
CA PRO A 105 18.68 -13.66 10.03
C PRO A 105 19.04 -12.26 10.53
N LYS A 106 20.30 -12.05 10.94
CA LYS A 106 20.76 -10.72 11.40
C LYS A 106 20.78 -9.69 10.27
N SER A 107 21.15 -10.11 9.06
CA SER A 107 21.17 -9.26 7.87
C SER A 107 19.74 -8.96 7.41
N TYR A 108 18.83 -9.93 7.54
CA TYR A 108 17.39 -9.73 7.35
C TYR A 108 16.85 -8.66 8.30
N ASP A 109 17.11 -8.80 9.60
CA ASP A 109 16.65 -7.82 10.61
C ASP A 109 17.16 -6.41 10.33
N ALA A 110 18.43 -6.28 9.90
CA ALA A 110 19.01 -4.99 9.53
C ALA A 110 18.31 -4.38 8.30
N LYS A 111 18.07 -5.19 7.27
CA LYS A 111 17.38 -4.73 6.04
C LYS A 111 15.93 -4.33 6.32
N VAL A 112 15.22 -5.09 7.16
CA VAL A 112 13.85 -4.73 7.58
C VAL A 112 13.85 -3.39 8.32
N LYS A 113 14.77 -3.18 9.26
CA LYS A 113 14.87 -1.90 9.99
C LYS A 113 15.16 -0.71 9.07
N GLU A 114 16.01 -0.90 8.06
CA GLU A 114 16.25 0.12 7.03
C GLU A 114 14.97 0.44 6.25
N TYR A 115 14.22 -0.59 5.84
CA TYR A 115 12.93 -0.42 5.15
C TYR A 115 11.92 0.31 6.02
N VAL A 116 11.83 -0.02 7.30
CA VAL A 116 10.94 0.64 8.27
C VAL A 116 11.27 2.13 8.35
N GLN A 117 12.55 2.48 8.50
CA GLN A 117 12.97 3.88 8.57
C GLN A 117 12.69 4.65 7.27
N LYS A 118 12.83 3.99 6.13
CA LYS A 118 12.71 4.63 4.82
C LYS A 118 11.27 4.78 4.33
N TYR A 119 10.40 3.81 4.63
CA TYR A 119 9.07 3.72 4.01
C TYR A 119 7.91 3.67 5.03
N ALA A 120 8.19 3.47 6.31
CA ALA A 120 7.17 3.28 7.34
C ALA A 120 7.41 4.18 8.56
N ASN A 121 8.00 5.36 8.34
CA ASN A 121 8.13 6.38 9.36
C ASN A 121 6.84 7.24 9.44
N LYS A 122 6.76 8.11 10.46
CA LYS A 122 5.57 8.94 10.68
C LYS A 122 5.31 9.91 9.53
N ASP A 123 6.36 10.55 9.02
CA ASP A 123 6.25 11.55 7.96
C ASP A 123 5.64 10.92 6.70
N THR A 124 6.14 9.75 6.29
CA THR A 124 5.58 8.99 5.16
C THR A 124 4.14 8.54 5.39
N SER A 125 3.74 8.28 6.63
CA SER A 125 2.36 7.90 6.93
C SER A 125 1.40 9.08 6.86
N GLU A 126 1.86 10.30 7.13
CA GLU A 126 1.07 11.52 7.05
C GLU A 126 0.86 11.92 5.58
N ASP A 127 1.90 11.83 4.75
CA ASP A 127 1.82 12.06 3.29
C ASP A 127 0.75 11.19 2.61
N LEU A 128 0.59 9.93 3.05
CA LEU A 128 -0.37 8.98 2.48
C LEU A 128 -1.83 9.23 2.90
N ASP A 129 -2.04 10.04 3.91
CA ASP A 129 -3.37 10.42 4.38
C ASP A 129 -3.81 11.78 3.79
N GLU A 130 -2.89 12.59 3.24
CA GLU A 130 -3.20 13.83 2.53
C GLU A 130 -3.69 13.59 1.09
N ASP A 131 -3.26 12.52 0.43
CA ASP A 131 -3.66 12.16 -0.94
C ASP A 131 -5.11 11.63 -1.04
N ASP A 132 -5.72 11.23 0.08
CA ASP A 132 -7.13 10.77 0.17
C ASP A 132 -8.14 11.94 0.16
N GLY A 133 -7.65 13.18 0.07
CA GLY A 133 -8.40 14.40 0.41
C GLY A 133 -8.81 15.34 -0.73
N ASP A 134 -8.60 15.02 -2.01
CA ASP A 134 -8.88 15.96 -3.11
C ASP A 134 -9.72 15.35 -4.25
N ASP A 135 -11.00 15.12 -3.97
CA ASP A 135 -12.04 14.84 -4.96
C ASP A 135 -13.16 15.90 -4.86
N ASP A 136 -12.86 17.21 -4.82
CA ASP A 136 -13.89 18.25 -4.94
C ASP A 136 -13.35 19.64 -5.35
N GLU A 137 -12.82 19.80 -6.57
CA GLU A 137 -12.97 21.10 -7.27
C GLU A 137 -13.18 20.94 -8.78
N MET A 138 -14.44 20.74 -9.16
CA MET A 138 -14.90 21.10 -10.50
C MET A 138 -15.09 22.62 -10.60
N SER A 139 -14.26 23.30 -11.38
CA SER A 139 -14.68 24.54 -12.07
C SER A 139 -14.29 24.40 -13.55
N SER A 140 -15.23 24.11 -14.45
CA SER A 140 -16.14 25.08 -15.06
C SER A 140 -15.43 26.36 -15.51
N VAL A 141 -14.79 26.30 -16.68
CA VAL A 141 -14.73 27.47 -17.56
C VAL A 141 -14.88 27.02 -19.01
N GLY A 142 -16.15 26.91 -19.42
CA GLY A 142 -16.49 27.15 -20.81
C GLY A 142 -16.34 28.65 -21.08
N SER A 143 -15.59 29.01 -22.10
CA SER A 143 -15.79 30.27 -22.81
C SER A 143 -15.52 30.01 -24.28
N TYR A 144 -16.64 29.94 -25.01
CA TYR A 144 -16.74 30.30 -26.40
C TYR A 144 -16.19 31.73 -26.55
N GLU A 145 -15.32 31.98 -27.52
CA GLU A 145 -15.21 33.31 -28.10
C GLU A 145 -15.09 33.16 -29.62
N SER A 146 -16.00 33.85 -30.28
CA SER A 146 -16.22 33.89 -31.71
C SER A 146 -15.57 35.17 -32.23
N GLY A 147 -14.93 35.10 -33.40
CA GLY A 147 -14.68 36.24 -34.29
C GLY A 147 -13.62 37.25 -33.83
N ASP A 148 -12.57 37.46 -34.62
CA ASP A 148 -12.58 38.57 -35.59
C ASP A 148 -11.36 38.52 -36.52
N GLU A 149 -11.55 39.15 -37.66
CA GLU A 149 -10.73 39.16 -38.87
C GLU A 149 -9.57 40.18 -38.81
N ASP A 150 -8.55 39.96 -39.65
CA ASP A 150 -7.80 40.95 -40.46
C ASP A 150 -6.26 40.75 -40.44
N GLU A 151 -5.71 40.24 -41.54
CA GLU A 151 -4.27 40.27 -41.83
C GLU A 151 -4.04 40.56 -43.33
N ALA A 152 -3.89 41.84 -43.69
CA ALA A 152 -3.23 42.26 -44.93
C ALA A 152 -2.76 43.73 -44.89
N ALA A 153 -1.52 43.94 -44.44
CA ALA A 153 -0.67 45.06 -44.86
C ALA A 153 0.74 44.47 -45.05
N GLY A 154 1.34 44.44 -46.24
CA GLY A 154 1.54 45.56 -47.14
C GLY A 154 2.84 46.26 -46.75
N ASN A 155 4.00 45.72 -47.14
CA ASN A 155 5.25 46.45 -47.07
C ASN A 155 6.06 46.30 -48.36
N MET A 156 6.55 47.45 -48.79
CA MET A 156 7.17 47.78 -50.06
C MET A 156 8.65 48.04 -49.78
N GLU A 157 9.57 47.41 -50.52
CA GLU A 157 10.99 47.79 -50.50
C GLU A 157 11.55 47.86 -51.92
N ASP A 158 12.12 49.03 -52.21
CA ASP A 158 12.83 49.45 -53.40
C ASP A 158 14.22 48.79 -53.52
N ILE A 159 14.57 48.35 -54.74
CA ILE A 159 15.79 48.67 -55.54
C ILE A 159 15.89 47.73 -56.75
#